data_AF-A0A832HHL7-F1
#
_entry.id   AF-A0A832HHL7-F1
#
_cell.length_a   1.000
_cell.length_b   1.000
_cell.length_c   1.000
_cell.angle_alpha   90.00
_cell.angle_beta   90.00
_cell.angle_gamma   90.00
#
_symmetry.space_group_name_H-M   'P 1'
#
loop_
_entity.id
_entity.type
_entity.pdbx_description
1 polymer ?
#
loop_
_entity_poly.entity_id
_entity_poly.type
_entity_poly.pdbx_seq_one_letter_code
_entity_poly.pdbx_strand_id
1 'polypeptide(L)'
;MPANVRFVARFAAIAVTIFHATAFAADPVPPAPRPETLTQSQRVLIIGDSNTEMGHFTGGIAEQFEKRHGYFGSGYRSVVGNVGNGTVDAYRPYISITNTGEWESINFINAQQGKAYTPDGTCLQSDKPEHTIDVRFYGTAIRAFYAAQPKAGKFVMSIEGVASKEIDTATTTIEARSELIDGLKPGWHKLTLRPVGGAPIMLTGVESFNGTLEGKAATIHKWGRGYAATFHFTALRPEVWNTALKQINPDWVCIMLGTNDHMNFAISSPVMLDNLSELVLRARRSAPQTRIMLLSTVPISASNSMSGRLRQRYLEQLPALAKALGVDYFDVAAACGGSGDVWKKAGHTTDGIHFNLDGGKAIAPLFLEAFDAANKRPAPTAETFTVAGKPDADRPKLANLNMWLAADATVTRDAQNRVVIWHNANTYPTERHARAFAPDLRPLFVENAINGKPAISFDGKRTALALGNLSFAGCTVVVKVNKPGGAIFGSGLALYKKLGPGPDGTNKLFMPQSDLKPNDPRTRAFINGKEVAFDDAEAPMGQYIILTIEGPQGASILGLNEHYLRYTRGPGDPETLSYLDGEIAEFVSWGRTAPKDANQGRVVEAYLAKKYGITLAETSAPATTTSQPSKP
;
A
#
# COMPACT_ATOMS: atom_id res chain seq x y z
N MET A 1 -24.66 -27.54 5.67
CA MET A 1 -23.85 -28.79 5.57
C MET A 1 -24.06 -29.38 4.18
N PRO A 2 -23.07 -30.01 3.52
CA PRO A 2 -21.88 -30.65 4.09
C PRO A 2 -20.52 -30.19 3.52
N ALA A 3 -19.47 -30.81 4.07
CA ALA A 3 -18.05 -30.87 3.69
C ALA A 3 -17.13 -29.70 4.10
N ASN A 4 -16.84 -29.65 5.40
CA ASN A 4 -15.69 -28.98 6.00
C ASN A 4 -14.37 -29.60 5.53
N VAL A 5 -13.59 -28.88 4.73
CA VAL A 5 -12.15 -29.13 4.58
C VAL A 5 -11.42 -28.23 5.58
N ARG A 6 -11.13 -28.76 6.76
CA ARG A 6 -10.23 -28.12 7.74
C ARG A 6 -8.79 -28.32 7.25
N PHE A 7 -8.22 -27.31 6.61
CA PHE A 7 -6.76 -27.21 6.49
C PHE A 7 -6.21 -26.79 7.86
N VAL A 8 -5.78 -27.77 8.65
CA VAL A 8 -5.06 -27.51 9.90
C VAL A 8 -3.64 -27.10 9.52
N ALA A 9 -3.38 -25.79 9.48
CA ALA A 9 -2.02 -25.27 9.48
C ALA A 9 -1.40 -25.53 10.86
N ARG A 10 -0.76 -26.70 11.02
CA ARG A 10 0.16 -26.95 12.15
C ARG A 10 1.45 -26.18 11.87
N PHE A 11 1.53 -24.93 12.28
CA PHE A 11 2.82 -24.29 12.52
C PHE A 11 3.14 -24.47 14.00
N ALA A 12 4.02 -25.43 14.29
CA ALA A 12 4.70 -25.47 15.57
C ALA A 12 5.48 -24.15 15.72
N ALA A 13 5.23 -23.43 16.80
CA ALA A 13 6.18 -22.44 17.29
C ALA A 13 7.46 -23.22 17.67
N ILE A 14 8.40 -23.32 16.73
CA ILE A 14 9.72 -23.84 17.03
C ILE A 14 10.43 -22.72 17.78
N ALA A 15 10.62 -22.91 19.09
CA ALA A 15 11.65 -22.20 19.83
C ALA A 15 12.99 -22.64 19.22
N VAL A 16 13.51 -21.83 18.31
CA VAL A 16 14.77 -22.07 17.63
C VAL A 16 15.87 -21.47 18.51
N THR A 17 16.40 -22.26 19.43
CA THR A 17 17.68 -21.96 20.08
C THR A 17 18.80 -22.30 19.09
N ILE A 18 19.32 -21.30 18.37
CA ILE A 18 20.51 -21.48 17.52
C ILE A 18 21.72 -20.88 18.25
N PHE A 19 22.59 -21.76 18.73
CA PHE A 19 23.99 -21.43 19.02
C PHE A 19 24.83 -21.84 17.82
N HIS A 20 25.41 -20.89 17.10
CA HIS A 20 26.65 -21.08 16.35
C HIS A 20 27.41 -19.75 16.33
N ALA A 21 28.34 -19.58 17.27
CA ALA A 21 29.39 -18.57 17.14
C ALA A 21 30.39 -19.10 16.09
N THR A 22 30.12 -18.85 14.81
CA THR A 22 31.14 -19.07 13.77
C THR A 22 32.15 -17.93 13.88
N ALA A 23 33.40 -18.26 14.21
CA ALA A 23 34.52 -17.34 14.04
C ALA A 23 34.47 -16.74 12.62
N PHE A 24 34.62 -15.42 12.48
CA PHE A 24 34.60 -14.80 11.17
C PHE A 24 35.71 -15.40 10.30
N ALA A 25 35.40 -15.71 9.03
CA ALA A 25 36.42 -16.06 8.05
C ALA A 25 37.49 -14.96 7.94
N ALA A 26 38.66 -15.27 7.37
CA ALA A 26 39.69 -14.27 7.09
C ALA A 26 39.09 -13.05 6.36
N ASP A 27 39.62 -11.86 6.65
CA ASP A 27 39.15 -10.61 6.04
C ASP A 27 39.20 -10.72 4.51
N PRO A 28 38.08 -10.47 3.80
CA PRO A 28 38.13 -10.38 2.35
C PRO A 28 39.04 -9.21 1.92
N VAL A 29 39.59 -9.34 0.72
CA VAL A 29 40.46 -8.33 0.12
C VAL A 29 39.73 -6.98 0.11
N PRO A 30 40.35 -5.90 0.62
CA PRO A 30 39.77 -4.56 0.59
C PRO A 30 39.25 -4.19 -0.81
N PRO A 31 38.13 -3.47 -0.91
CA PRO A 31 37.60 -3.05 -2.20
C PRO A 31 38.61 -2.16 -2.94
N ALA A 32 38.56 -2.21 -4.27
CA ALA A 32 39.35 -1.31 -5.10
C ALA A 32 39.06 0.17 -4.76
N PRO A 33 40.05 1.07 -4.92
CA PRO A 33 39.85 2.50 -4.71
C PRO A 33 38.68 3.05 -5.55
N ARG A 34 37.97 4.03 -5.00
CA ARG A 34 36.84 4.67 -5.67
C ARG A 34 37.31 5.44 -6.90
N PRO A 35 36.69 5.27 -8.08
CA PRO A 35 36.85 6.24 -9.17
C PRO A 35 36.34 7.62 -8.72
N GLU A 36 37.10 8.68 -8.99
CA GLU A 36 36.88 10.02 -8.40
C GLU A 36 35.62 10.76 -8.90
N THR A 37 34.86 10.21 -9.86
CA THR A 37 33.87 11.00 -10.61
C THR A 37 32.50 10.32 -10.74
N LEU A 38 31.74 10.24 -9.64
CA LEU A 38 30.28 10.14 -9.78
C LEU A 38 29.72 11.52 -10.18
N THR A 39 28.94 11.58 -11.26
CA THR A 39 28.27 12.82 -11.68
C THR A 39 26.99 13.06 -10.87
N GLN A 40 26.32 12.01 -10.37
CA GLN A 40 25.15 12.06 -9.51
C GLN A 40 25.14 10.89 -8.51
N SER A 41 24.42 11.05 -7.39
CA SER A 41 24.15 9.95 -6.46
C SER A 41 23.17 8.94 -7.07
N GLN A 42 23.35 7.67 -6.73
CA GLN A 42 22.53 6.53 -7.13
C GLN A 42 22.31 5.60 -5.93
N ARG A 43 21.57 6.08 -4.93
CA ARG A 43 21.07 5.28 -3.81
C ARG A 43 19.77 4.63 -4.22
N VAL A 44 19.80 3.33 -4.48
CA VAL A 44 18.65 2.56 -4.95
C VAL A 44 18.12 1.71 -3.80
N LEU A 45 16.87 1.95 -3.41
CA LEU A 45 16.15 1.11 -2.46
C LEU A 45 15.25 0.13 -3.21
N ILE A 46 15.47 -1.17 -3.03
CA ILE A 46 14.62 -2.22 -3.58
C ILE A 46 13.71 -2.77 -2.47
N ILE A 47 12.40 -2.59 -2.63
CA ILE A 47 11.36 -3.09 -1.72
C ILE A 47 10.77 -4.36 -2.32
N GLY A 48 10.69 -5.45 -1.56
CA GLY A 48 10.14 -6.70 -2.11
C GLY A 48 9.94 -7.84 -1.12
N ASP A 49 9.80 -9.03 -1.68
CA ASP A 49 9.51 -10.27 -0.94
C ASP A 49 10.79 -11.08 -0.61
N SER A 50 10.70 -12.42 -0.59
CA SER A 50 11.83 -13.33 -0.34
C SER A 50 13.01 -13.13 -1.30
N ASN A 51 12.77 -12.81 -2.57
CA ASN A 51 13.84 -12.54 -3.53
C ASN A 51 14.65 -11.29 -3.16
N THR A 52 14.01 -10.35 -2.46
CA THR A 52 14.66 -9.16 -1.90
C THR A 52 15.29 -9.45 -0.54
N GLU A 53 14.60 -10.19 0.35
CA GLU A 53 15.09 -10.53 1.69
C GLU A 53 16.40 -11.34 1.64
N MET A 54 16.43 -12.42 0.84
CA MET A 54 17.61 -13.29 0.71
C MET A 54 18.79 -12.56 0.08
N GLY A 55 18.52 -11.55 -0.75
CA GLY A 55 19.54 -10.66 -1.28
C GLY A 55 20.31 -11.20 -2.48
N HIS A 56 19.92 -12.32 -3.10
CA HIS A 56 20.55 -12.79 -4.33
C HIS A 56 20.30 -11.83 -5.51
N PHE A 57 19.05 -11.39 -5.69
CA PHE A 57 18.68 -10.39 -6.71
C PHE A 57 19.40 -9.06 -6.48
N THR A 58 19.26 -8.49 -5.28
CA THR A 58 19.83 -7.18 -4.94
C THR A 58 21.35 -7.23 -4.82
N GLY A 59 21.92 -8.35 -4.42
CA GLY A 59 23.36 -8.58 -4.31
C GLY A 59 24.05 -8.65 -5.67
N GLY A 60 23.46 -9.31 -6.67
CA GLY A 60 23.98 -9.30 -8.04
C GLY A 60 24.01 -7.89 -8.63
N ILE A 61 22.97 -7.09 -8.39
CA ILE A 61 22.92 -5.68 -8.80
C ILE A 61 24.01 -4.88 -8.07
N ALA A 62 24.14 -5.06 -6.74
CA ALA A 62 25.14 -4.35 -5.93
C ALA A 62 26.58 -4.64 -6.40
N GLU A 63 26.90 -5.89 -6.71
CA GLU A 63 28.22 -6.26 -7.25
C GLU A 63 28.53 -5.54 -8.57
N GLN A 64 27.54 -5.40 -9.45
CA GLN A 64 27.72 -4.68 -10.71
C GLN A 64 27.82 -3.17 -10.50
N PHE A 65 27.07 -2.59 -9.56
CA PHE A 65 27.24 -1.20 -9.13
C PHE A 65 28.67 -0.95 -8.63
N GLU A 66 29.20 -1.84 -7.80
CA GLU A 66 30.55 -1.74 -7.25
C GLU A 66 31.63 -1.89 -8.33
N LYS A 67 31.44 -2.76 -9.31
CA LYS A 67 32.34 -2.85 -10.47
C LYS A 67 32.37 -1.56 -11.29
N ARG A 68 31.23 -0.87 -11.42
CA ARG A 68 31.11 0.37 -12.19
C ARG A 68 31.61 1.60 -11.43
N HIS A 69 31.38 1.66 -10.12
CA HIS A 69 31.50 2.89 -9.33
C HIS A 69 32.42 2.76 -8.12
N GLY A 70 32.93 1.57 -7.81
CA GLY A 70 33.64 1.29 -6.57
C GLY A 70 32.68 1.03 -5.40
N TYR A 71 33.25 0.54 -4.29
CA TYR A 71 32.49 0.24 -3.08
C TYR A 71 32.23 1.51 -2.26
N PHE A 72 30.96 1.93 -2.20
CA PHE A 72 30.51 3.06 -1.38
C PHE A 72 30.01 2.66 0.01
N GLY A 73 29.65 1.39 0.20
CA GLY A 73 29.05 0.95 1.45
C GLY A 73 28.18 -0.27 1.28
N SER A 74 27.71 -0.84 2.39
CA SER A 74 26.88 -2.04 2.35
C SER A 74 25.49 -1.78 1.78
N GLY A 75 24.98 -0.55 1.82
CA GLY A 75 23.54 -0.27 1.84
C GLY A 75 22.88 -0.83 3.10
N TYR A 76 21.57 -0.60 3.26
CA TYR A 76 20.82 -1.12 4.42
C TYR A 76 20.84 -2.66 4.46
N ARG A 77 21.17 -3.22 5.63
CA ARG A 77 21.14 -4.66 5.94
C ARG A 77 20.33 -4.91 7.19
N SER A 78 19.48 -5.93 7.18
CA SER A 78 18.64 -6.22 8.35
C SER A 78 19.50 -6.84 9.46
N VAL A 79 19.25 -6.47 10.72
CA VAL A 79 19.95 -7.10 11.86
C VAL A 79 19.37 -8.47 12.25
N VAL A 80 18.22 -8.85 11.67
CA VAL A 80 17.56 -10.14 11.87
C VAL A 80 18.33 -11.28 11.16
N GLY A 81 19.66 -11.14 11.02
CA GLY A 81 20.53 -12.05 10.30
C GLY A 81 20.22 -13.53 10.56
N ASN A 82 20.12 -14.29 9.47
CA ASN A 82 20.11 -15.76 9.41
C ASN A 82 19.22 -16.50 10.43
N VAL A 83 17.99 -16.04 10.68
CA VAL A 83 17.01 -16.84 11.43
C VAL A 83 16.45 -17.96 10.55
N GLY A 84 17.13 -19.10 10.57
CA GLY A 84 16.48 -20.41 10.51
C GLY A 84 16.23 -21.08 9.15
N ASN A 85 16.45 -20.44 8.00
CA ASN A 85 16.16 -21.10 6.71
C ASN A 85 17.06 -20.73 5.51
N GLY A 86 18.24 -20.19 5.77
CA GLY A 86 19.17 -19.77 4.72
C GLY A 86 19.33 -18.27 4.67
N THR A 87 20.47 -17.89 4.13
CA THR A 87 21.14 -16.60 4.20
C THR A 87 20.26 -15.38 3.87
N VAL A 88 19.62 -14.81 4.89
CA VAL A 88 19.20 -13.40 4.86
C VAL A 88 20.49 -12.58 4.74
N ASP A 89 20.62 -11.76 3.69
CA ASP A 89 21.84 -10.98 3.40
C ASP A 89 23.07 -11.80 2.97
N ALA A 90 22.88 -12.94 2.30
CA ALA A 90 23.92 -13.88 1.83
C ALA A 90 25.14 -13.28 1.11
N TYR A 91 25.02 -12.06 0.61
CA TYR A 91 25.84 -11.61 -0.50
C TYR A 91 26.36 -10.18 -0.36
N ARG A 92 27.05 -9.90 0.76
CA ARG A 92 27.87 -8.68 0.89
C ARG A 92 29.22 -9.02 1.52
N PRO A 93 30.34 -8.96 0.78
CA PRO A 93 31.65 -9.36 1.30
C PRO A 93 32.18 -8.43 2.39
N TYR A 94 31.68 -7.20 2.48
CA TYR A 94 32.24 -6.13 3.32
C TYR A 94 31.44 -5.84 4.59
N ILE A 95 30.47 -6.69 4.93
CA ILE A 95 29.71 -6.58 6.17
C ILE A 95 29.18 -7.95 6.59
N SER A 96 29.22 -8.26 7.89
CA SER A 96 28.64 -9.46 8.46
C SER A 96 28.06 -9.16 9.84
N ILE A 97 26.91 -9.76 10.14
CA ILE A 97 26.13 -9.50 11.34
C ILE A 97 26.00 -10.81 12.12
N THR A 98 26.20 -10.76 13.43
CA THR A 98 26.06 -11.91 14.32
C THR A 98 25.34 -11.47 15.59
N ASN A 99 24.41 -12.29 16.06
CA ASN A 99 23.60 -11.99 17.23
C ASN A 99 23.98 -12.95 18.37
N THR A 100 24.15 -12.41 19.57
CA THR A 100 24.32 -13.18 20.81
C THR A 100 23.09 -12.99 21.69
N GLY A 101 22.61 -14.06 22.32
CA GLY A 101 21.43 -14.05 23.17
C GLY A 101 20.11 -14.32 22.44
N GLU A 102 19.02 -14.38 23.20
CA GLU A 102 17.70 -14.76 22.71
C GLU A 102 16.89 -13.50 22.34
N TRP A 103 17.21 -12.89 21.21
CA TRP A 103 16.45 -11.77 20.68
C TRP A 103 15.04 -12.21 20.22
N GLU A 104 14.02 -11.45 20.60
CA GLU A 104 12.67 -11.66 20.08
C GLU A 104 12.59 -11.08 18.66
N SER A 105 12.30 -11.93 17.67
CA SER A 105 12.05 -11.48 16.30
C SER A 105 10.59 -11.05 16.13
N ILE A 106 10.37 -9.76 15.87
CA ILE A 106 9.06 -9.21 15.56
C ILE A 106 9.00 -8.98 14.06
N ASN A 107 7.97 -9.49 13.39
CA ASN A 107 7.79 -9.30 11.96
C ASN A 107 6.33 -9.01 11.58
N PHE A 108 6.12 -8.32 10.46
CA PHE A 108 4.77 -7.90 10.05
C PHE A 108 3.88 -9.00 9.44
N ILE A 109 4.43 -10.21 9.24
CA ILE A 109 3.67 -11.35 8.72
C ILE A 109 2.85 -11.96 9.86
N ASN A 110 3.48 -12.09 11.03
CA ASN A 110 2.89 -12.69 12.22
C ASN A 110 2.36 -11.67 13.23
N ALA A 111 2.85 -10.43 13.17
CA ALA A 111 2.27 -9.34 13.94
C ALA A 111 0.84 -9.12 13.47
N GLN A 112 -0.13 -9.26 14.38
CA GLN A 112 -1.49 -8.82 14.13
C GLN A 112 -1.45 -7.41 13.53
N GLN A 113 -2.12 -7.24 12.38
CA GLN A 113 -2.14 -6.03 11.57
C GLN A 113 -2.12 -4.78 12.47
N GLY A 114 -0.99 -4.07 12.54
CA GLY A 114 -0.83 -2.90 13.42
C GLY A 114 0.49 -2.78 14.20
N LYS A 115 1.36 -3.80 14.23
CA LYS A 115 2.67 -3.75 14.92
C LYS A 115 3.89 -3.80 13.99
N ALA A 116 3.79 -3.27 12.78
CA ALA A 116 4.96 -3.19 11.91
C ALA A 116 5.81 -1.97 12.28
N TYR A 117 6.85 -2.22 13.08
CA TYR A 117 7.77 -1.21 13.61
C TYR A 117 8.94 -0.90 12.66
N THR A 118 9.08 -1.65 11.57
CA THR A 118 10.20 -1.52 10.65
C THR A 118 9.74 -1.51 9.20
N PRO A 119 10.48 -0.81 8.33
CA PRO A 119 10.14 -0.71 6.91
C PRO A 119 10.48 -1.98 6.11
N ASP A 120 11.45 -2.78 6.56
CA ASP A 120 11.83 -4.07 5.97
C ASP A 120 10.99 -5.25 6.49
N GLY A 121 10.07 -4.98 7.43
CA GLY A 121 9.11 -5.94 7.95
C GLY A 121 9.60 -6.85 9.05
N THR A 122 10.82 -6.64 9.58
CA THR A 122 11.34 -7.38 10.73
C THR A 122 12.26 -6.54 11.64
N CYS A 123 12.16 -6.71 12.96
CA CYS A 123 13.15 -6.23 13.94
C CYS A 123 13.55 -7.32 14.92
N LEU A 124 14.63 -7.05 15.67
CA LEU A 124 14.98 -7.74 16.90
C LEU A 124 14.67 -6.86 18.10
N GLN A 125 14.00 -7.44 19.09
CA GLN A 125 13.66 -6.79 20.35
C GLN A 125 14.39 -7.46 21.52
N SER A 126 14.91 -6.63 22.44
CA SER A 126 15.41 -7.10 23.73
C SER A 126 15.54 -5.95 24.72
N ASP A 127 15.48 -6.26 26.01
CA ASP A 127 15.82 -5.41 27.13
C ASP A 127 17.03 -5.94 27.94
N LYS A 128 17.67 -7.03 27.49
CA LYS A 128 18.71 -7.73 28.25
C LYS A 128 20.11 -7.26 27.85
N PRO A 129 20.95 -6.77 28.79
CA PRO A 129 22.29 -6.26 28.46
C PRO A 129 23.25 -7.30 27.89
N GLU A 130 23.03 -8.59 28.14
CA GLU A 130 23.81 -9.70 27.60
C GLU A 130 23.47 -10.03 26.14
N HIS A 131 22.34 -9.54 25.63
CA HIS A 131 21.98 -9.69 24.22
C HIS A 131 22.74 -8.66 23.39
N THR A 132 23.51 -9.11 22.40
CA THR A 132 24.31 -8.21 21.55
C THR A 132 24.11 -8.49 20.08
N ILE A 133 24.31 -7.46 19.26
CA ILE A 133 24.44 -7.58 17.81
C ILE A 133 25.84 -7.08 17.46
N ASP A 134 26.68 -7.99 17.01
CA ASP A 134 28.04 -7.71 16.55
C ASP A 134 28.04 -7.58 15.03
N VAL A 135 28.62 -6.49 14.53
CA VAL A 135 28.74 -6.19 13.11
C VAL A 135 30.20 -5.98 12.77
N ARG A 136 30.76 -6.85 11.94
CA ARG A 136 32.07 -6.65 11.31
C ARG A 136 31.85 -5.98 9.97
N PHE A 137 32.54 -4.87 9.69
CA PHE A 137 32.37 -4.13 8.44
C PHE A 137 33.67 -3.48 7.96
N TYR A 138 33.78 -3.28 6.65
CA TYR A 138 34.82 -2.46 6.05
C TYR A 138 34.29 -1.05 5.74
N GLY A 139 35.01 -0.01 6.14
CA GLY A 139 34.64 1.37 5.79
C GLY A 139 35.24 2.44 6.70
N THR A 140 34.61 3.62 6.66
CA THR A 140 34.95 4.83 7.41
C THR A 140 33.80 5.33 8.29
N ALA A 141 32.61 4.75 8.15
CA ALA A 141 31.47 5.05 9.00
C ALA A 141 30.50 3.87 9.05
N ILE A 142 29.65 3.83 10.07
CA ILE A 142 28.55 2.88 10.19
C ILE A 142 27.33 3.54 10.84
N ARG A 143 26.16 3.17 10.34
CA ARG A 143 24.86 3.60 10.84
C ARG A 143 24.08 2.41 11.37
N ALA A 144 23.44 2.58 12.52
CA ALA A 144 22.49 1.63 13.09
C ALA A 144 21.07 2.19 13.00
N PHE A 145 20.12 1.39 12.53
CA PHE A 145 18.71 1.75 12.38
C PHE A 145 17.88 1.07 13.46
N TYR A 146 16.98 1.84 14.08
CA TYR A 146 16.16 1.37 15.19
C TYR A 146 14.76 2.00 15.14
N ALA A 147 13.80 1.34 15.78
CA ALA A 147 12.47 1.90 15.99
C ALA A 147 12.45 2.65 17.33
N ALA A 148 12.20 3.95 17.28
CA ALA A 148 11.98 4.77 18.45
C ALA A 148 10.48 4.76 18.80
N GLN A 149 10.13 4.60 20.08
CA GLN A 149 8.73 4.45 20.49
C GLN A 149 8.48 4.87 21.95
N PRO A 150 7.21 5.06 22.35
CA PRO A 150 6.86 5.28 23.76
C PRO A 150 7.37 4.18 24.67
N LYS A 151 8.00 4.60 25.78
CA LYS A 151 8.52 3.72 26.84
C LYS A 151 9.61 2.74 26.37
N ALA A 152 10.27 3.04 25.25
CA ALA A 152 11.41 2.25 24.80
C ALA A 152 12.63 2.44 25.73
N GLY A 153 13.55 1.47 25.68
CA GLY A 153 14.80 1.52 26.43
C GLY A 153 15.91 2.28 25.74
N LYS A 154 17.13 2.02 26.19
CA LYS A 154 18.37 2.56 25.64
C LYS A 154 19.28 1.44 25.17
N PHE A 155 20.19 1.77 24.25
CA PHE A 155 21.25 0.86 23.84
C PHE A 155 22.58 1.60 23.67
N VAL A 156 23.66 0.85 23.75
CA VAL A 156 25.01 1.33 23.47
C VAL A 156 25.43 0.85 22.08
N MET A 157 25.97 1.78 21.29
CA MET A 157 26.63 1.54 20.01
C MET A 157 28.13 1.78 20.21
N SER A 158 28.96 0.74 20.11
CA SER A 158 30.41 0.84 20.36
C SER A 158 31.25 0.24 19.24
N ILE A 159 32.26 0.98 18.78
CA ILE A 159 33.32 0.50 17.90
C ILE A 159 34.54 0.18 18.76
N GLU A 160 35.05 -1.05 18.63
CA GLU A 160 36.16 -1.57 19.44
C GLU A 160 37.37 -0.63 19.44
N GLY A 161 37.74 -0.11 20.63
CA GLY A 161 38.89 0.77 20.81
C GLY A 161 38.77 2.17 20.20
N VAL A 162 37.61 2.55 19.64
CA VAL A 162 37.47 3.82 18.89
C VAL A 162 36.38 4.72 19.47
N ALA A 163 35.14 4.23 19.60
CA ALA A 163 33.99 5.09 19.93
C ALA A 163 32.92 4.31 20.71
N SER A 164 32.16 5.01 21.56
CA SER A 164 31.00 4.45 22.26
C SER A 164 29.95 5.53 22.47
N LYS A 165 28.68 5.23 22.16
CA LYS A 165 27.55 6.14 22.29
C LYS A 165 26.35 5.43 22.92
N GLU A 166 25.78 6.00 23.99
CA GLU A 166 24.48 5.59 24.50
C GLU A 166 23.37 6.33 23.74
N ILE A 167 22.33 5.57 23.35
CA ILE A 167 21.25 6.03 22.50
C ILE A 167 19.93 5.76 23.21
N ASP A 168 19.16 6.83 23.44
CA ASP A 168 17.80 6.76 23.95
C ASP A 168 16.82 6.57 22.79
N THR A 169 15.99 5.54 22.89
CA THR A 169 15.01 5.19 21.86
C THR A 169 13.58 5.61 22.24
N ALA A 170 13.40 6.25 23.39
CA ALA A 170 12.09 6.72 23.84
C ALA A 170 11.60 7.94 23.05
N THR A 171 10.36 7.89 22.58
CA THR A 171 9.67 8.99 21.87
C THR A 171 8.18 9.01 22.23
N THR A 172 7.43 10.03 21.79
CA THR A 172 5.97 10.09 21.98
C THR A 172 5.19 9.32 20.90
N THR A 173 5.82 9.07 19.75
CA THR A 173 5.24 8.36 18.60
C THR A 173 6.21 7.34 18.05
N ILE A 174 5.69 6.26 17.47
CA ILE A 174 6.53 5.24 16.84
C ILE A 174 7.10 5.79 15.52
N GLU A 175 8.41 5.73 15.35
CA GLU A 175 9.11 6.16 14.15
C GLU A 175 10.42 5.40 13.94
N ALA A 176 10.91 5.36 12.70
CA ALA A 176 12.23 4.82 12.38
C ALA A 176 13.30 5.92 12.50
N ARG A 177 14.34 5.63 13.28
CA ARG A 177 15.50 6.50 13.48
C ARG A 177 16.78 5.77 13.12
N SER A 178 17.86 6.53 13.00
CA SER A 178 19.19 5.97 12.86
C SER A 178 20.22 6.77 13.65
N GLU A 179 21.29 6.10 14.02
CA GLU A 179 22.45 6.70 14.69
C GLU A 179 23.71 6.37 13.90
N LEU A 180 24.65 7.31 13.85
CA LEU A 180 25.84 7.24 13.02
C LEU A 180 27.11 7.38 13.87
N ILE A 181 28.09 6.53 13.58
CA ILE A 181 29.49 6.76 13.96
C ILE A 181 30.30 6.91 12.66
N ASP A 182 30.95 8.06 12.48
CA ASP A 182 31.78 8.38 11.32
C ASP A 182 33.20 8.79 11.75
N GLY A 183 34.00 9.26 10.78
CA GLY A 183 35.40 9.66 11.03
C GLY A 183 36.35 8.49 11.30
N LEU A 184 35.94 7.25 11.03
CA LEU A 184 36.79 6.08 11.19
C LEU A 184 37.85 6.06 10.09
N LYS A 185 39.04 5.54 10.42
CA LYS A 185 40.07 5.25 9.42
C LYS A 185 39.54 4.18 8.45
N PRO A 186 39.86 4.26 7.13
CA PRO A 186 39.52 3.20 6.20
C PRO A 186 40.09 1.86 6.67
N GLY A 187 39.24 0.85 6.82
CA GLY A 187 39.64 -0.46 7.29
C GLY A 187 38.49 -1.29 7.82
N TRP A 188 38.83 -2.45 8.38
CA TRP A 188 37.91 -3.32 9.08
C TRP A 188 37.68 -2.85 10.51
N HIS A 189 36.41 -2.85 10.91
CA HIS A 189 35.96 -2.43 12.24
C HIS A 189 34.97 -3.45 12.80
N LYS A 190 34.86 -3.48 14.12
CA LYS A 190 33.83 -4.24 14.85
C LYS A 190 32.93 -3.27 15.61
N LEU A 191 31.65 -3.25 15.24
CA LEU A 191 30.57 -2.60 15.98
C LEU A 191 29.88 -3.61 16.89
N THR A 192 29.53 -3.19 18.10
CA THR A 192 28.62 -3.91 18.99
C THR A 192 27.44 -3.02 19.35
N LEU A 193 26.21 -3.55 19.20
CA LEU A 193 24.97 -2.95 19.66
C LEU A 193 24.46 -3.74 20.87
N ARG A 194 24.18 -3.07 21.99
CA ARG A 194 23.84 -3.72 23.25
C ARG A 194 22.76 -2.96 24.03
N PRO A 195 21.62 -3.57 24.42
CA PRO A 195 20.67 -2.94 25.33
C PRO A 195 21.34 -2.53 26.65
N VAL A 196 20.89 -1.43 27.25
CA VAL A 196 21.39 -0.98 28.57
C VAL A 196 20.71 -1.74 29.70
N GLY A 197 19.47 -2.20 29.51
CA GLY A 197 18.63 -2.78 30.57
C GLY A 197 17.38 -1.95 30.85
N GLY A 198 16.38 -2.57 31.48
CA GLY A 198 15.23 -1.90 32.10
C GLY A 198 14.01 -1.64 31.20
N ALA A 199 14.20 -1.53 29.89
CA ALA A 199 13.10 -1.44 28.91
C ALA A 199 13.54 -1.95 27.53
N PRO A 200 12.61 -2.48 26.72
CA PRO A 200 12.96 -3.06 25.42
C PRO A 200 13.35 -2.01 24.39
N ILE A 201 14.37 -2.33 23.61
CA ILE A 201 14.74 -1.64 22.37
C ILE A 201 14.33 -2.47 21.15
N MET A 202 14.20 -1.84 19.99
CA MET A 202 13.98 -2.52 18.72
C MET A 202 15.01 -2.10 17.67
N LEU A 203 15.89 -3.04 17.31
CA LEU A 203 16.93 -2.86 16.29
C LEU A 203 16.45 -3.44 14.96
N THR A 204 16.71 -2.73 13.86
CA THR A 204 16.13 -3.03 12.55
C THR A 204 17.18 -3.35 11.50
N GLY A 205 18.25 -2.54 11.42
CA GLY A 205 19.26 -2.71 10.40
C GLY A 205 20.54 -1.95 10.69
N VAL A 206 21.52 -2.13 9.81
CA VAL A 206 22.80 -1.41 9.79
C VAL A 206 23.22 -1.07 8.36
N GLU A 207 24.10 -0.08 8.23
CA GLU A 207 24.70 0.32 6.96
C GLU A 207 26.14 0.79 7.19
N SER A 208 27.11 0.17 6.52
CA SER A 208 28.49 0.66 6.46
C SER A 208 28.67 1.62 5.29
N PHE A 209 29.59 2.58 5.45
CA PHE A 209 29.98 3.53 4.42
C PHE A 209 31.49 3.49 4.20
N ASN A 210 31.91 3.64 2.96
CA ASN A 210 33.31 3.76 2.58
C ASN A 210 33.54 5.12 1.91
N GLY A 211 33.88 6.12 2.74
CA GLY A 211 34.02 7.51 2.37
C GLY A 211 33.11 8.46 3.15
N THR A 212 32.95 9.68 2.63
CA THR A 212 32.12 10.73 3.23
C THR A 212 30.63 10.52 2.93
N LEU A 213 29.78 10.64 3.94
CA LEU A 213 28.32 10.52 3.84
C LEU A 213 27.67 11.60 2.96
N GLU A 214 28.28 12.78 2.92
CA GLU A 214 27.80 13.94 2.15
C GLU A 214 28.18 13.85 0.66
N GLY A 215 28.96 12.84 0.28
CA GLY A 215 29.39 12.61 -1.09
C GLY A 215 28.32 11.89 -1.92
N LYS A 216 28.47 11.99 -3.25
CA LYS A 216 27.69 11.15 -4.16
C LYS A 216 27.99 9.69 -3.88
N ALA A 217 26.96 8.86 -3.78
CA ALA A 217 27.08 7.44 -3.44
C ALA A 217 26.33 6.58 -4.45
N ALA A 218 26.89 5.42 -4.80
CA ALA A 218 26.23 4.40 -5.60
C ALA A 218 26.03 3.15 -4.73
N THR A 219 24.83 2.97 -4.17
CA THR A 219 24.53 1.93 -3.18
C THR A 219 23.19 1.27 -3.44
N ILE A 220 23.11 -0.04 -3.16
CA ILE A 220 21.87 -0.81 -3.20
C ILE A 220 21.41 -1.10 -1.76
N HIS A 221 20.31 -0.48 -1.39
CA HIS A 221 19.55 -0.76 -0.16
C HIS A 221 18.44 -1.76 -0.47
N LYS A 222 17.99 -2.47 0.55
CA LYS A 222 16.84 -3.36 0.41
C LYS A 222 15.91 -3.34 1.62
N TRP A 223 14.61 -3.39 1.35
CA TRP A 223 13.57 -3.70 2.32
C TRP A 223 12.83 -4.93 1.83
N GLY A 224 13.23 -6.09 2.32
CA GLY A 224 12.72 -7.37 1.83
C GLY A 224 12.24 -8.23 2.97
N ARG A 225 11.05 -8.82 2.81
CA ARG A 225 10.55 -9.83 3.75
C ARG A 225 9.99 -11.03 3.01
N GLY A 226 10.51 -12.22 3.34
CA GLY A 226 10.01 -13.49 2.86
C GLY A 226 8.54 -13.64 3.18
N TYR A 227 7.82 -14.28 2.24
CA TYR A 227 6.37 -14.44 2.30
C TYR A 227 5.55 -13.14 2.19
N ALA A 228 6.18 -11.96 2.12
CA ALA A 228 5.46 -10.70 2.03
C ALA A 228 4.69 -10.57 0.71
N ALA A 229 3.51 -9.99 0.85
CA ALA A 229 2.60 -9.60 -0.22
C ALA A 229 2.37 -8.09 -0.16
N THR A 230 1.81 -7.50 -1.21
CA THR A 230 1.62 -6.05 -1.30
C THR A 230 0.86 -5.46 -0.10
N PHE A 231 -0.14 -6.17 0.44
CA PHE A 231 -0.94 -5.70 1.57
C PHE A 231 -0.15 -5.58 2.89
N HIS A 232 0.95 -6.33 3.06
CA HIS A 232 1.77 -6.25 4.27
C HIS A 232 2.53 -4.93 4.32
N PHE A 233 3.07 -4.48 3.18
CA PHE A 233 3.75 -3.19 3.08
C PHE A 233 2.78 -2.02 3.16
N THR A 234 1.54 -2.16 2.65
CA THR A 234 0.52 -1.11 2.84
C THR A 234 0.01 -1.06 4.27
N ALA A 235 0.04 -2.15 5.02
CA ALA A 235 -0.31 -2.16 6.45
C ALA A 235 0.77 -1.52 7.35
N LEU A 236 1.93 -1.13 6.79
CA LEU A 236 2.95 -0.38 7.53
C LEU A 236 2.38 0.96 7.99
N ARG A 237 2.71 1.35 9.24
CA ARG A 237 2.37 2.66 9.78
C ARG A 237 2.97 3.77 8.92
N PRO A 238 2.20 4.80 8.52
CA PRO A 238 2.72 5.90 7.72
C PRO A 238 3.92 6.60 8.37
N GLU A 239 3.93 6.75 9.69
CA GLU A 239 5.02 7.41 10.43
C GLU A 239 6.33 6.62 10.30
N VAL A 240 6.27 5.30 10.45
CA VAL A 240 7.43 4.40 10.29
C VAL A 240 7.92 4.44 8.85
N TRP A 241 7.03 4.29 7.87
CA TRP A 241 7.40 4.36 6.45
C TRP A 241 8.08 5.70 6.11
N ASN A 242 7.45 6.82 6.49
CA ASN A 242 7.92 8.15 6.17
C ASN A 242 9.29 8.44 6.76
N THR A 243 9.47 8.13 8.04
CA THR A 243 10.73 8.38 8.74
C THR A 243 11.83 7.44 8.25
N ALA A 244 11.53 6.16 8.00
CA ALA A 244 12.48 5.21 7.44
C ALA A 244 12.99 5.63 6.06
N LEU A 245 12.10 6.04 5.15
CA LEU A 245 12.50 6.43 3.80
C LEU A 245 13.41 7.67 3.83
N LYS A 246 13.15 8.59 4.76
CA LYS A 246 14.03 9.75 5.01
C LYS A 246 15.40 9.35 5.53
N GLN A 247 15.50 8.33 6.40
CA GLN A 247 16.80 7.83 6.87
C GLN A 247 17.64 7.25 5.73
N ILE A 248 17.01 6.51 4.80
CA ILE A 248 17.69 5.98 3.61
C ILE A 248 18.02 7.08 2.61
N ASN A 249 17.12 8.06 2.45
CA ASN A 249 17.21 9.15 1.47
C ASN A 249 17.51 8.62 0.04
N PRO A 250 16.66 7.74 -0.51
CA PRO A 250 16.96 7.10 -1.78
C PRO A 250 16.80 8.05 -2.97
N ASP A 251 17.67 7.92 -3.97
CA ASP A 251 17.50 8.57 -5.28
C ASP A 251 16.51 7.76 -6.15
N TRP A 252 16.43 6.46 -5.90
CA TRP A 252 15.51 5.51 -6.54
C TRP A 252 14.80 4.60 -5.55
N VAL A 253 13.50 4.40 -5.74
CA VAL A 253 12.70 3.35 -5.09
C VAL A 253 12.19 2.37 -6.14
N CYS A 254 12.60 1.13 -6.02
CA CYS A 254 12.20 0.01 -6.86
C CYS A 254 11.26 -0.90 -6.06
N ILE A 255 10.08 -1.23 -6.57
CA ILE A 255 9.10 -2.07 -5.87
C ILE A 255 8.90 -3.37 -6.65
N MET A 256 9.32 -4.50 -6.07
CA MET A 256 9.23 -5.84 -6.64
C MET A 256 8.40 -6.75 -5.71
N LEU A 257 7.08 -6.70 -5.89
CA LEU A 257 6.09 -7.48 -5.12
C LEU A 257 5.11 -8.17 -6.07
N GLY A 258 4.31 -9.10 -5.53
CA GLY A 258 3.26 -9.82 -6.27
C GLY A 258 3.41 -11.35 -6.26
N THR A 259 4.59 -11.88 -5.95
CA THR A 259 4.83 -13.34 -5.97
C THR A 259 3.90 -14.05 -4.98
N ASN A 260 3.93 -13.63 -3.72
CA ASN A 260 3.11 -14.23 -2.65
C ASN A 260 1.65 -13.84 -2.76
N ASP A 261 1.33 -12.64 -3.24
CA ASP A 261 -0.04 -12.22 -3.50
C ASP A 261 -0.78 -13.24 -4.37
N HIS A 262 -0.11 -13.74 -5.42
CA HIS A 262 -0.65 -14.76 -6.31
C HIS A 262 -0.54 -16.18 -5.75
N MET A 263 0.61 -16.54 -5.19
CA MET A 263 0.89 -17.92 -4.77
C MET A 263 0.19 -18.31 -3.47
N ASN A 264 0.22 -17.44 -2.47
CA ASN A 264 -0.12 -17.78 -1.08
C ASN A 264 -1.44 -17.17 -0.64
N PHE A 265 -1.83 -16.03 -1.20
CA PHE A 265 -2.98 -15.26 -0.72
C PHE A 265 -4.14 -15.15 -1.72
N ALA A 266 -3.94 -15.60 -2.97
CA ALA A 266 -4.93 -15.52 -4.04
C ALA A 266 -5.55 -14.12 -4.21
N ILE A 267 -4.74 -13.07 -4.01
CA ILE A 267 -5.18 -11.69 -4.15
C ILE A 267 -5.47 -11.40 -5.63
N SER A 268 -6.64 -10.81 -5.90
CA SER A 268 -7.03 -10.41 -7.25
C SER A 268 -6.11 -9.31 -7.79
N SER A 269 -5.82 -9.31 -9.10
CA SER A 269 -4.97 -8.30 -9.75
C SER A 269 -5.38 -6.85 -9.42
N PRO A 270 -6.68 -6.46 -9.41
CA PRO A 270 -7.07 -5.09 -9.06
C PRO A 270 -6.63 -4.65 -7.65
N VAL A 271 -6.84 -5.49 -6.64
CA VAL A 271 -6.40 -5.22 -5.25
C VAL A 271 -4.88 -5.09 -5.16
N MET A 272 -4.13 -5.89 -5.92
CA MET A 272 -2.67 -5.80 -5.96
C MET A 272 -2.20 -4.49 -6.59
N LEU A 273 -2.78 -4.10 -7.73
CA LEU A 273 -2.49 -2.84 -8.40
C LEU A 273 -2.83 -1.64 -7.52
N ASP A 274 -3.92 -1.74 -6.75
CA ASP A 274 -4.29 -0.77 -5.71
C ASP A 274 -3.22 -0.64 -4.63
N ASN A 275 -2.73 -1.77 -4.10
CA ASN A 275 -1.68 -1.74 -3.09
C ASN A 275 -0.36 -1.19 -3.64
N LEU A 276 0.04 -1.57 -4.85
CA LEU A 276 1.24 -1.01 -5.51
C LEU A 276 1.10 0.49 -5.72
N SER A 277 -0.08 0.95 -6.14
CA SER A 277 -0.38 2.39 -6.25
C SER A 277 -0.20 3.09 -4.91
N GLU A 278 -0.68 2.49 -3.81
CA GLU A 278 -0.47 3.05 -2.47
C GLU A 278 1.01 3.18 -2.13
N LEU A 279 1.81 2.14 -2.39
CA LEU A 279 3.24 2.16 -2.09
C LEU A 279 3.99 3.23 -2.90
N VAL A 280 3.63 3.40 -4.18
CA VAL A 280 4.16 4.49 -5.02
C VAL A 280 3.78 5.85 -4.44
N LEU A 281 2.51 6.05 -4.08
CA LEU A 281 2.05 7.32 -3.51
C LEU A 281 2.68 7.60 -2.15
N ARG A 282 2.90 6.57 -1.31
CA ARG A 282 3.65 6.69 -0.06
C ARG A 282 5.08 7.15 -0.33
N ALA A 283 5.79 6.49 -1.24
CA ALA A 283 7.16 6.87 -1.61
C ALA A 283 7.24 8.34 -2.08
N ARG A 284 6.32 8.78 -2.96
CA ARG A 284 6.26 10.19 -3.39
C ARG A 284 6.02 11.18 -2.27
N ARG A 285 5.12 10.87 -1.34
CA ARG A 285 4.84 11.74 -0.19
C ARG A 285 6.04 11.85 0.74
N SER A 286 6.76 10.75 0.96
CA SER A 286 7.89 10.70 1.89
C SER A 286 9.18 11.28 1.27
N ALA A 287 9.39 11.08 -0.02
CA ALA A 287 10.58 11.49 -0.77
C ALA A 287 10.20 11.95 -2.19
N PRO A 288 9.72 13.20 -2.36
CA PRO A 288 9.12 13.66 -3.62
C PRO A 288 10.11 13.82 -4.78
N GLN A 289 11.41 13.85 -4.48
CA GLN A 289 12.49 13.91 -5.49
C GLN A 289 12.93 12.52 -5.96
N THR A 290 12.49 11.45 -5.28
CA THR A 290 12.91 10.09 -5.55
C THR A 290 12.23 9.57 -6.81
N ARG A 291 13.04 8.96 -7.68
CA ARG A 291 12.54 8.25 -8.86
C ARG A 291 11.96 6.91 -8.46
N ILE A 292 10.89 6.47 -9.11
CA ILE A 292 10.22 5.23 -8.73
C ILE A 292 10.16 4.31 -9.93
N MET A 293 10.47 3.03 -9.73
CA MET A 293 10.34 1.96 -10.72
C MET A 293 9.51 0.82 -10.15
N LEU A 294 8.49 0.39 -10.89
CA LEU A 294 7.79 -0.85 -10.62
C LEU A 294 8.51 -2.01 -11.32
N LEU A 295 8.73 -3.08 -10.59
CA LEU A 295 9.32 -4.30 -11.11
C LEU A 295 8.22 -5.37 -11.13
N SER A 296 8.11 -6.11 -12.23
CA SER A 296 7.25 -7.29 -12.21
C SER A 296 7.71 -8.29 -11.15
N THR A 297 6.81 -9.18 -10.72
CA THR A 297 7.21 -10.37 -9.97
C THR A 297 8.15 -11.24 -10.81
N VAL A 298 8.97 -12.06 -10.13
CA VAL A 298 9.81 -13.09 -10.75
C VAL A 298 8.97 -14.08 -11.56
N PRO A 299 9.56 -14.78 -12.54
CA PRO A 299 8.85 -15.87 -13.15
C PRO A 299 8.67 -17.03 -12.16
N ILE A 300 7.53 -17.73 -12.26
CA ILE A 300 7.17 -18.83 -11.37
C ILE A 300 7.03 -20.08 -12.24
N SER A 301 7.66 -21.18 -11.82
CA SER A 301 7.52 -22.48 -12.47
C SER A 301 6.05 -22.92 -12.55
N ALA A 302 5.66 -23.59 -13.65
CA ALA A 302 4.29 -24.08 -13.82
C ALA A 302 3.86 -25.05 -12.70
N SER A 303 4.81 -25.77 -12.08
CA SER A 303 4.52 -26.67 -10.97
C SER A 303 4.10 -25.96 -9.69
N ASN A 304 4.35 -24.64 -9.58
CA ASN A 304 4.10 -23.85 -8.38
C ASN A 304 2.86 -22.93 -8.53
N SER A 305 2.07 -23.08 -9.61
CA SER A 305 1.01 -22.13 -9.94
C SER A 305 -0.36 -22.50 -9.32
N MET A 306 -0.65 -22.03 -8.11
CA MET A 306 -2.05 -21.95 -7.64
C MET A 306 -2.87 -20.86 -8.35
N SER A 307 -2.28 -20.00 -9.20
CA SER A 307 -3.04 -18.93 -9.86
C SER A 307 -2.41 -18.35 -11.15
N GLY A 308 -1.90 -19.20 -12.07
CA GLY A 308 -1.27 -18.74 -13.32
C GLY A 308 -2.06 -17.65 -14.08
N ARG A 309 -3.40 -17.70 -14.06
CA ARG A 309 -4.28 -16.67 -14.65
C ARG A 309 -4.25 -15.32 -13.91
N LEU A 310 -4.21 -15.29 -12.57
CA LEU A 310 -4.14 -14.04 -11.80
C LEU A 310 -2.79 -13.35 -12.03
N ARG A 311 -1.71 -14.13 -12.06
CA ARG A 311 -0.36 -13.63 -12.39
C ARG A 311 -0.31 -13.05 -13.80
N GLN A 312 -0.84 -13.77 -14.79
CA GLN A 312 -0.82 -13.29 -16.17
C GLN A 312 -1.56 -11.95 -16.32
N ARG A 313 -2.77 -11.85 -15.75
CA ARG A 313 -3.53 -10.58 -15.74
C ARG A 313 -2.79 -9.45 -15.03
N TYR A 314 -2.07 -9.74 -13.95
CA TYR A 314 -1.25 -8.76 -13.26
C TYR A 314 -0.09 -8.26 -14.16
N LEU A 315 0.64 -9.17 -14.79
CA LEU A 315 1.76 -8.82 -15.68
C LEU A 315 1.29 -7.98 -16.88
N GLU A 316 0.11 -8.27 -17.44
CA GLU A 316 -0.49 -7.49 -18.53
C GLU A 316 -0.88 -6.07 -18.12
N GLN A 317 -1.27 -5.86 -16.85
CA GLN A 317 -1.78 -4.57 -16.36
C GLN A 317 -0.69 -3.68 -15.73
N LEU A 318 0.42 -4.27 -15.28
CA LEU A 318 1.48 -3.54 -14.57
C LEU A 318 2.17 -2.44 -15.42
N PRO A 319 2.46 -2.63 -16.72
CA PRO A 319 2.99 -1.55 -17.57
C PRO A 319 2.01 -0.37 -17.69
N ALA A 320 0.71 -0.66 -17.83
CA ALA A 320 -0.33 0.36 -17.88
C ALA A 320 -0.42 1.11 -16.54
N LEU A 321 -0.29 0.40 -15.41
CA LEU A 321 -0.23 1.03 -14.08
C LEU A 321 1.01 1.93 -13.94
N ALA A 322 2.19 1.46 -14.35
CA ALA A 322 3.41 2.26 -14.26
C ALA A 322 3.30 3.56 -15.08
N LYS A 323 2.77 3.45 -16.32
CA LYS A 323 2.49 4.60 -17.18
C LYS A 323 1.47 5.54 -16.53
N ALA A 324 0.38 5.00 -16.01
CA ALA A 324 -0.67 5.74 -15.31
C ALA A 324 -0.09 6.52 -14.12
N LEU A 325 0.71 5.88 -13.28
CA LEU A 325 1.34 6.52 -12.14
C LEU A 325 2.46 7.49 -12.56
N GLY A 326 2.98 7.43 -13.78
CA GLY A 326 4.13 8.23 -14.21
C GLY A 326 5.43 7.75 -13.56
N VAL A 327 5.61 6.44 -13.46
CA VAL A 327 6.80 5.80 -12.89
C VAL A 327 7.47 4.90 -13.94
N ASP A 328 8.71 4.52 -13.67
CA ASP A 328 9.47 3.59 -14.47
C ASP A 328 8.95 2.15 -14.33
N TYR A 329 9.25 1.29 -15.30
CA TYR A 329 8.84 -0.11 -15.28
C TYR A 329 9.97 -1.01 -15.81
N PHE A 330 10.19 -2.14 -15.13
CA PHE A 330 11.06 -3.21 -15.59
C PHE A 330 10.36 -4.57 -15.45
N ASP A 331 10.25 -5.29 -16.56
CA ASP A 331 9.65 -6.63 -16.58
C ASP A 331 10.70 -7.70 -16.25
N VAL A 332 10.86 -7.97 -14.94
CA VAL A 332 11.73 -9.03 -14.43
C VAL A 332 11.32 -10.40 -15.00
N ALA A 333 10.02 -10.65 -15.16
CA ALA A 333 9.52 -11.93 -15.66
C ALA A 333 9.94 -12.14 -17.12
N ALA A 334 9.75 -11.12 -17.98
CA ALA A 334 10.19 -11.18 -19.37
C ALA A 334 11.71 -11.23 -19.50
N ALA A 335 12.46 -10.46 -18.70
CA ALA A 335 13.92 -10.52 -18.64
C ALA A 335 14.42 -11.93 -18.25
N CYS A 336 13.62 -12.68 -17.49
CA CYS A 336 13.88 -14.06 -17.14
C CYS A 336 13.27 -15.09 -18.13
N GLY A 337 12.88 -14.68 -19.34
CA GLY A 337 12.32 -15.59 -20.36
C GLY A 337 10.88 -16.04 -20.11
N GLY A 338 10.14 -15.34 -19.24
CA GLY A 338 8.70 -15.50 -19.04
C GLY A 338 8.25 -16.66 -18.13
N SER A 339 9.08 -17.70 -17.97
CA SER A 339 8.76 -18.90 -17.18
C SER A 339 9.86 -19.26 -16.18
N GLY A 340 9.46 -19.61 -14.94
CA GLY A 340 10.39 -20.00 -13.89
C GLY A 340 11.12 -21.30 -14.22
N ASP A 341 10.53 -22.13 -15.09
CA ASP A 341 11.14 -23.37 -15.57
C ASP A 341 12.37 -23.13 -16.44
N VAL A 342 12.38 -22.03 -17.22
CA VAL A 342 13.53 -21.65 -18.05
C VAL A 342 14.73 -21.36 -17.16
N TRP A 343 14.53 -20.55 -16.11
CA TRP A 343 15.59 -20.17 -15.19
C TRP A 343 15.97 -21.27 -14.22
N LYS A 344 15.03 -22.13 -13.82
CA LYS A 344 15.35 -23.34 -13.06
C LYS A 344 16.24 -24.29 -13.86
N LYS A 345 15.89 -24.55 -15.13
CA LYS A 345 16.69 -25.39 -16.03
C LYS A 345 18.08 -24.81 -16.30
N ALA A 346 18.19 -23.49 -16.40
CA ALA A 346 19.47 -22.79 -16.54
C ALA A 346 20.29 -22.73 -15.24
N GLY A 347 19.76 -23.24 -14.12
CA GLY A 347 20.46 -23.21 -12.83
C GLY A 347 20.52 -21.84 -12.18
N HIS A 348 19.62 -20.91 -12.53
CA HIS A 348 19.56 -19.55 -11.98
C HIS A 348 18.57 -19.38 -10.82
N THR A 349 17.74 -20.39 -10.58
CA THR A 349 16.83 -20.43 -9.43
C THR A 349 16.95 -21.76 -8.71
N THR A 350 16.68 -21.78 -7.41
CA THR A 350 16.74 -23.02 -6.61
C THR A 350 15.49 -23.89 -6.81
N ASP A 351 14.33 -23.25 -6.97
CA ASP A 351 13.03 -23.93 -7.00
C ASP A 351 12.14 -23.51 -8.20
N GLY A 352 12.63 -22.61 -9.05
CA GLY A 352 11.85 -21.99 -10.13
C GLY A 352 11.09 -20.73 -9.70
N ILE A 353 11.43 -20.15 -8.54
CA ILE A 353 10.89 -18.88 -8.01
C ILE A 353 12.03 -18.02 -7.45
N HIS A 354 12.87 -18.62 -6.62
CA HIS A 354 13.90 -17.92 -5.87
C HIS A 354 15.22 -17.91 -6.63
N PHE A 355 15.74 -16.72 -6.91
CA PHE A 355 17.07 -16.59 -7.49
C PHE A 355 18.11 -17.21 -6.56
N ASN A 356 19.04 -17.98 -7.12
CA ASN A 356 20.30 -18.26 -6.46
C ASN A 356 21.32 -17.17 -6.82
N LEU A 357 22.56 -17.36 -6.37
CA LEU A 357 23.61 -16.39 -6.64
C LEU A 357 23.85 -16.16 -8.14
N ASP A 358 23.90 -17.22 -8.93
CA ASP A 358 24.16 -17.12 -10.37
C ASP A 358 23.00 -16.43 -11.10
N GLY A 359 21.75 -16.68 -10.68
CA GLY A 359 20.59 -15.96 -11.18
C GLY A 359 20.62 -14.47 -10.85
N GLY A 360 21.01 -14.11 -9.63
CA GLY A 360 21.22 -12.72 -9.24
C GLY A 360 22.25 -12.01 -10.13
N LYS A 361 23.36 -12.68 -10.45
CA LYS A 361 24.39 -12.17 -11.37
C LYS A 361 23.88 -12.07 -12.81
N ALA A 362 23.05 -13.02 -13.26
CA ALA A 362 22.51 -13.04 -14.61
C ALA A 362 21.47 -11.93 -14.86
N ILE A 363 20.60 -11.63 -13.87
CA ILE A 363 19.55 -10.60 -14.03
C ILE A 363 20.09 -9.17 -13.87
N ALA A 364 21.17 -9.00 -13.11
CA ALA A 364 21.76 -7.70 -12.82
C ALA A 364 22.07 -6.84 -14.07
N PRO A 365 22.76 -7.32 -15.11
CA PRO A 365 23.03 -6.52 -16.31
C PRO A 365 21.74 -6.10 -17.04
N LEU A 366 20.71 -6.95 -17.07
CA LEU A 366 19.42 -6.64 -17.71
C LEU A 366 18.66 -5.55 -16.94
N PHE A 367 18.65 -5.65 -15.61
CA PHE A 367 18.10 -4.60 -14.75
C PHE A 367 18.85 -3.28 -14.95
N LEU A 368 20.18 -3.33 -15.00
CA LEU A 368 21.02 -2.15 -15.14
C LEU A 368 20.84 -1.43 -16.47
N GLU A 369 20.63 -2.16 -17.56
CA GLU A 369 20.31 -1.56 -18.86
C GLU A 369 19.00 -0.74 -18.78
N ALA A 370 17.94 -1.33 -18.20
CA ALA A 370 16.67 -0.65 -18.00
C ALA A 370 16.80 0.53 -17.03
N PHE A 371 17.58 0.36 -15.95
CA PHE A 371 17.87 1.41 -14.98
C PHE A 371 18.63 2.58 -15.60
N ASP A 372 19.67 2.33 -16.40
CA ASP A 372 20.45 3.37 -17.08
C ASP A 372 19.61 4.13 -18.12
N ALA A 373 18.76 3.41 -18.87
CA ALA A 373 17.81 4.02 -19.80
C ALA A 373 16.80 4.92 -19.06
N ALA A 374 16.29 4.43 -17.92
CA ALA A 374 15.44 5.23 -17.05
C ALA A 374 16.20 6.46 -16.55
N ASN A 375 17.40 6.31 -16.02
CA ASN A 375 18.19 7.38 -15.40
C ASN A 375 18.56 8.53 -16.36
N LYS A 376 18.60 8.29 -17.67
CA LYS A 376 18.80 9.33 -18.69
C LYS A 376 17.59 10.26 -18.89
N ARG A 377 16.38 9.85 -18.48
CA ARG A 377 15.20 10.71 -18.54
C ARG A 377 15.29 11.82 -17.49
N PRO A 378 14.71 13.01 -17.76
CA PRO A 378 14.62 14.08 -16.78
C PRO A 378 14.08 13.55 -15.45
N ALA A 379 14.64 14.07 -14.34
CA ALA A 379 14.10 13.77 -13.03
C ALA A 379 12.61 14.15 -12.99
N PRO A 380 11.75 13.33 -12.35
CA PRO A 380 10.36 13.70 -12.18
C PRO A 380 10.28 15.07 -11.51
N THR A 381 9.43 15.96 -12.03
CA THR A 381 9.07 17.16 -11.28
C THR A 381 8.37 16.70 -10.00
N ALA A 382 8.88 17.10 -8.85
CA ALA A 382 8.28 16.77 -7.56
C ALA A 382 6.79 17.18 -7.57
N GLU A 383 5.89 16.20 -7.52
CA GLU A 383 4.46 16.47 -7.36
C GLU A 383 4.23 16.94 -5.92
N THR A 384 3.81 18.18 -5.76
CA THR A 384 3.38 18.70 -4.47
C THR A 384 1.94 18.25 -4.21
N PHE A 385 1.74 17.54 -3.10
CA PHE A 385 0.42 17.12 -2.65
C PHE A 385 -0.01 17.89 -1.41
N THR A 386 -1.25 18.36 -1.41
CA THR A 386 -1.88 18.99 -0.26
C THR A 386 -2.85 18.01 0.36
N VAL A 387 -2.65 17.69 1.64
CA VAL A 387 -3.63 16.93 2.44
C VAL A 387 -4.41 17.93 3.28
N ALA A 388 -5.73 17.99 3.09
CA ALA A 388 -6.59 18.91 3.82
C ALA A 388 -7.86 18.22 4.31
N GLY A 389 -8.48 18.81 5.32
CA GLY A 389 -9.71 18.31 5.96
C GLY A 389 -9.44 17.40 7.16
N LYS A 390 -10.47 17.26 8.01
CA LYS A 390 -10.52 16.32 9.14
C LYS A 390 -11.91 15.70 9.17
N PRO A 391 -12.06 14.43 9.60
CA PRO A 391 -13.38 13.85 9.80
C PRO A 391 -14.26 14.75 10.67
N ASP A 392 -15.51 14.95 10.25
CA ASP A 392 -16.52 15.66 11.03
C ASP A 392 -16.71 15.00 12.40
N ALA A 393 -16.55 15.79 13.47
CA ALA A 393 -16.64 15.32 14.84
C ALA A 393 -18.08 14.90 15.22
N ASP A 394 -19.09 15.47 14.55
CA ASP A 394 -20.51 15.19 14.80
C ASP A 394 -21.02 13.98 13.99
N ARG A 395 -20.14 13.33 13.21
CA ARG A 395 -20.49 12.16 12.42
C ARG A 395 -20.94 10.99 13.31
N PRO A 396 -22.03 10.28 12.95
CA PRO A 396 -22.48 9.14 13.73
C PRO A 396 -21.46 8.00 13.74
N LYS A 397 -21.26 7.39 14.92
CA LYS A 397 -20.42 6.21 15.09
C LYS A 397 -21.22 4.95 14.76
N LEU A 398 -21.08 4.48 13.53
CA LEU A 398 -21.80 3.31 13.03
C LEU A 398 -20.89 2.08 13.01
N ALA A 399 -21.42 0.94 13.48
CA ALA A 399 -20.74 -0.34 13.34
C ALA A 399 -20.87 -0.89 11.91
N ASN A 400 -19.94 -1.75 11.49
CA ASN A 400 -19.98 -2.48 10.21
C ASN A 400 -19.98 -1.62 8.94
N LEU A 401 -19.51 -0.37 9.02
CA LEU A 401 -19.22 0.42 7.83
C LEU A 401 -18.05 -0.21 7.07
N ASN A 402 -18.25 -0.40 5.76
CA ASN A 402 -17.20 -0.78 4.84
C ASN A 402 -16.36 0.43 4.45
N MET A 403 -17.00 1.57 4.20
CA MET A 403 -16.34 2.78 3.72
C MET A 403 -17.20 4.01 3.94
N TRP A 404 -16.57 5.12 4.28
CA TRP A 404 -17.18 6.45 4.34
C TRP A 404 -16.24 7.46 3.67
N LEU A 405 -16.51 7.80 2.42
CA LEU A 405 -15.81 8.85 1.70
C LEU A 405 -16.58 10.16 1.88
N ALA A 406 -15.94 11.18 2.43
CA ALA A 406 -16.56 12.50 2.61
C ALA A 406 -15.63 13.60 2.14
N ALA A 407 -16.10 14.47 1.25
CA ALA A 407 -15.25 15.47 0.59
C ALA A 407 -14.76 16.56 1.57
N ASP A 408 -15.44 16.75 2.70
CA ASP A 408 -15.02 17.65 3.78
C ASP A 408 -14.14 16.97 4.84
N ALA A 409 -13.91 15.66 4.71
CA ALA A 409 -12.92 14.94 5.49
C ALA A 409 -11.54 15.03 4.82
N THR A 410 -10.65 14.07 5.12
CA THR A 410 -9.31 14.08 4.57
C THR A 410 -9.32 13.78 3.07
N VAL A 411 -8.80 14.71 2.26
CA VAL A 411 -8.59 14.55 0.81
C VAL A 411 -7.16 14.97 0.45
N THR A 412 -6.44 14.10 -0.25
CA THR A 412 -5.14 14.41 -0.85
C THR A 412 -5.35 14.94 -2.25
N ARG A 413 -4.80 16.13 -2.53
CA ARG A 413 -4.98 16.88 -3.78
C ARG A 413 -3.62 17.20 -4.40
N ASP A 414 -3.55 17.30 -5.72
CA ASP A 414 -2.38 17.85 -6.41
C ASP A 414 -2.42 19.38 -6.50
N ALA A 415 -1.37 19.98 -7.07
CA ALA A 415 -1.25 21.43 -7.23
C ALA A 415 -2.38 22.07 -8.08
N GLN A 416 -3.09 21.27 -8.90
CA GLN A 416 -4.24 21.72 -9.69
C GLN A 416 -5.57 21.46 -8.97
N ASN A 417 -5.53 21.18 -7.66
CA ASN A 417 -6.68 20.87 -6.83
C ASN A 417 -7.42 19.59 -7.27
N ARG A 418 -6.76 18.68 -8.00
CA ARG A 418 -7.36 17.41 -8.42
C ARG A 418 -7.09 16.34 -7.38
N VAL A 419 -8.08 15.47 -7.16
CA VAL A 419 -8.06 14.48 -6.10
C VAL A 419 -7.16 13.31 -6.47
N VAL A 420 -6.14 13.11 -5.65
CA VAL A 420 -5.23 11.96 -5.70
C VAL A 420 -5.78 10.83 -4.85
N ILE A 421 -6.21 11.14 -3.62
CA ILE A 421 -6.79 10.19 -2.67
C ILE A 421 -7.97 10.85 -1.96
N TRP A 422 -9.11 10.19 -1.98
CA TRP A 422 -10.24 10.47 -1.11
C TRP A 422 -10.22 9.48 0.05
N HIS A 423 -9.89 9.97 1.26
CA HIS A 423 -9.62 9.04 2.34
C HIS A 423 -10.88 8.44 2.93
N ASN A 424 -10.78 7.17 3.36
CA ASN A 424 -11.79 6.59 4.23
C ASN A 424 -11.83 7.39 5.52
N ALA A 425 -12.98 7.96 5.80
CA ALA A 425 -13.21 8.74 6.99
C ALA A 425 -13.83 7.86 8.11
N ASN A 426 -14.03 6.57 7.85
CA ASN A 426 -14.41 5.57 8.87
C ASN A 426 -13.30 5.40 9.92
N THR A 427 -13.69 5.24 11.19
CA THR A 427 -12.77 5.01 12.32
C THR A 427 -12.51 3.53 12.60
N TYR A 428 -13.21 2.61 11.93
CA TYR A 428 -12.90 1.17 11.94
C TYR A 428 -11.73 0.84 11.00
N PRO A 429 -10.91 -0.19 11.29
CA PRO A 429 -9.56 -0.40 10.72
C PRO A 429 -9.55 -0.91 9.27
N THR A 430 -10.39 -0.36 8.40
CA THR A 430 -10.33 -0.60 6.96
C THR A 430 -9.67 0.60 6.29
N GLU A 431 -8.38 0.50 5.96
CA GLU A 431 -7.61 1.51 5.21
C GLU A 431 -8.03 1.59 3.72
N ARG A 432 -9.35 1.52 3.44
CA ARG A 432 -9.90 1.50 2.08
C ARG A 432 -10.22 2.91 1.59
N HIS A 433 -9.25 3.55 0.96
CA HIS A 433 -9.40 4.87 0.37
C HIS A 433 -9.81 4.78 -1.10
N ALA A 434 -10.46 5.82 -1.63
CA ALA A 434 -10.61 5.97 -3.08
C ALA A 434 -9.42 6.71 -3.67
N ARG A 435 -8.89 6.33 -4.84
CA ARG A 435 -7.68 6.97 -5.40
C ARG A 435 -7.67 7.07 -6.92
N ALA A 436 -7.11 8.14 -7.45
CA ALA A 436 -6.87 8.22 -8.89
C ALA A 436 -5.61 7.42 -9.24
N PHE A 437 -5.71 6.49 -10.18
CA PHE A 437 -4.57 5.68 -10.62
C PHE A 437 -3.61 6.44 -11.55
N ALA A 438 -4.05 7.53 -12.16
CA ALA A 438 -3.23 8.36 -13.03
C ALA A 438 -3.53 9.85 -12.86
N PRO A 439 -2.55 10.75 -13.06
CA PRO A 439 -2.76 12.19 -13.03
C PRO A 439 -3.90 12.68 -13.92
N ASP A 440 -4.08 12.06 -15.08
CA ASP A 440 -5.05 12.46 -16.07
C ASP A 440 -6.47 11.90 -15.81
N LEU A 441 -6.59 10.99 -14.84
CA LEU A 441 -7.86 10.44 -14.33
C LEU A 441 -8.33 11.14 -13.04
N ARG A 442 -7.54 12.05 -12.46
CA ARG A 442 -7.87 12.70 -11.18
C ARG A 442 -9.12 13.60 -11.33
N PRO A 443 -10.21 13.35 -10.58
CA PRO A 443 -11.35 14.27 -10.56
C PRO A 443 -10.99 15.58 -9.84
N LEU A 444 -11.78 16.63 -10.02
CA LEU A 444 -11.52 17.94 -9.41
C LEU A 444 -12.13 18.02 -8.00
N PHE A 445 -11.40 18.58 -7.04
CA PHE A 445 -11.97 18.97 -5.76
C PHE A 445 -12.66 20.33 -5.88
N VAL A 446 -13.92 20.43 -5.47
CA VAL A 446 -14.71 21.66 -5.53
C VAL A 446 -15.10 22.05 -4.11
N GLU A 447 -14.63 23.19 -3.61
CA GLU A 447 -14.80 23.60 -2.20
C GLU A 447 -16.24 23.97 -1.83
N ASN A 448 -16.98 24.58 -2.76
CA ASN A 448 -18.33 25.09 -2.54
C ASN A 448 -19.30 24.50 -3.58
N ALA A 449 -19.59 23.20 -3.44
CA ALA A 449 -20.31 22.43 -4.44
C ALA A 449 -21.79 22.20 -4.09
N ILE A 450 -22.05 21.53 -2.96
CA ILE A 450 -23.40 21.12 -2.53
C ILE A 450 -23.72 21.87 -1.23
N ASN A 451 -24.59 22.88 -1.31
CA ASN A 451 -24.95 23.76 -0.19
C ASN A 451 -23.75 24.35 0.56
N GLY A 452 -22.77 24.85 -0.21
CA GLY A 452 -21.54 25.45 0.34
C GLY A 452 -20.60 24.44 0.99
N LYS A 453 -20.82 23.13 0.79
CA LYS A 453 -19.92 22.07 1.23
C LYS A 453 -19.13 21.52 0.03
N PRO A 454 -17.93 20.97 0.27
CA PRO A 454 -17.10 20.45 -0.80
C PRO A 454 -17.68 19.20 -1.45
N ALA A 455 -17.28 18.95 -2.69
CA ALA A 455 -17.55 17.72 -3.43
C ALA A 455 -16.39 17.36 -4.38
N ILE A 456 -16.42 16.13 -4.88
CA ILE A 456 -15.50 15.66 -5.92
C ILE A 456 -16.24 15.63 -7.26
N SER A 457 -15.73 16.38 -8.23
CA SER A 457 -16.33 16.58 -9.55
C SER A 457 -15.68 15.69 -10.59
N PHE A 458 -16.50 14.86 -11.24
CA PHE A 458 -16.15 13.96 -12.32
C PHE A 458 -16.65 14.51 -13.66
N ASP A 459 -15.87 14.35 -14.73
CA ASP A 459 -16.03 15.05 -16.00
C ASP A 459 -16.92 14.34 -17.05
N GLY A 460 -17.35 13.11 -16.76
CA GLY A 460 -18.11 12.26 -17.68
C GLY A 460 -17.30 11.70 -18.85
N LYS A 461 -15.98 11.95 -18.91
CA LYS A 461 -15.12 11.59 -20.04
C LYS A 461 -14.01 10.61 -19.66
N ARG A 462 -13.31 10.86 -18.55
CA ARG A 462 -12.17 10.05 -18.14
C ARG A 462 -11.85 10.06 -16.65
N THR A 463 -12.35 11.01 -15.87
CA THR A 463 -11.98 11.08 -14.45
C THR A 463 -12.59 9.94 -13.64
N ALA A 464 -11.83 9.38 -12.70
CA ALA A 464 -12.28 8.29 -11.87
C ALA A 464 -11.38 8.07 -10.64
N LEU A 465 -11.94 7.40 -9.63
CA LEU A 465 -11.20 6.89 -8.48
C LEU A 465 -11.34 5.36 -8.40
N ALA A 466 -10.27 4.65 -8.06
CA ALA A 466 -10.29 3.29 -7.55
C ALA A 466 -11.07 3.21 -6.26
N LEU A 467 -11.62 2.05 -5.92
CA LEU A 467 -12.18 1.76 -4.60
C LEU A 467 -11.69 0.43 -3.98
N GLY A 468 -11.01 -0.40 -4.76
CA GLY A 468 -10.77 -1.81 -4.43
C GLY A 468 -12.09 -2.61 -4.30
N ASN A 469 -12.00 -3.94 -4.10
CA ASN A 469 -13.17 -4.85 -4.04
C ASN A 469 -14.14 -4.46 -2.92
N LEU A 470 -15.20 -3.73 -3.24
CA LEU A 470 -16.26 -3.37 -2.30
C LEU A 470 -17.50 -4.23 -2.52
N SER A 471 -17.85 -4.97 -1.47
CA SER A 471 -19.11 -5.71 -1.39
C SER A 471 -19.90 -5.19 -0.21
N PHE A 472 -21.04 -4.56 -0.47
CA PHE A 472 -21.88 -3.94 0.54
C PHE A 472 -23.31 -4.50 0.50
N ALA A 473 -24.00 -4.45 1.64
CA ALA A 473 -25.44 -4.74 1.75
C ALA A 473 -26.30 -3.50 1.51
N GLY A 474 -25.70 -2.33 1.56
CA GLY A 474 -26.34 -1.07 1.22
C GLY A 474 -25.36 0.09 1.23
N CYS A 475 -25.82 1.20 0.67
CA CYS A 475 -25.05 2.42 0.61
C CYS A 475 -25.96 3.66 0.58
N THR A 476 -25.39 4.79 0.99
CA THR A 476 -25.98 6.12 0.84
C THR A 476 -24.99 7.04 0.14
N VAL A 477 -25.44 7.81 -0.85
CA VAL A 477 -24.61 8.72 -1.64
C VAL A 477 -25.26 10.09 -1.73
N VAL A 478 -24.46 11.15 -1.59
CA VAL A 478 -24.86 12.55 -1.84
C VAL A 478 -24.24 13.02 -3.14
N VAL A 479 -25.09 13.33 -4.13
CA VAL A 479 -24.64 13.61 -5.49
C VAL A 479 -25.32 14.83 -6.11
N LYS A 480 -24.68 15.46 -7.09
CA LYS A 480 -25.21 16.58 -7.90
C LYS A 480 -24.87 16.39 -9.37
N VAL A 481 -25.86 16.61 -10.25
CA VAL A 481 -25.69 16.47 -11.71
C VAL A 481 -25.16 17.79 -12.29
N ASN A 482 -24.12 17.71 -13.13
CA ASN A 482 -23.42 18.89 -13.66
C ASN A 482 -23.86 19.34 -15.06
N LYS A 483 -24.68 18.56 -15.78
CA LYS A 483 -25.12 18.89 -17.16
C LYS A 483 -26.60 18.56 -17.41
N PRO A 484 -27.32 19.36 -18.21
CA PRO A 484 -28.63 18.98 -18.74
C PRO A 484 -28.51 17.75 -19.64
N GLY A 485 -29.43 16.80 -19.53
CA GLY A 485 -29.37 15.48 -20.17
C GLY A 485 -28.35 14.49 -19.57
N GLY A 486 -27.57 14.89 -18.57
CA GLY A 486 -26.51 14.09 -17.96
C GLY A 486 -27.03 13.16 -16.87
N ALA A 487 -26.35 12.03 -16.68
CA ALA A 487 -26.60 11.10 -15.57
C ALA A 487 -25.27 10.81 -14.86
N ILE A 488 -25.28 10.89 -13.53
CA ILE A 488 -24.07 10.65 -12.69
C ILE A 488 -23.64 9.19 -12.82
N PHE A 489 -24.63 8.28 -12.88
CA PHE A 489 -24.48 6.88 -13.20
C PHE A 489 -25.19 6.69 -14.54
N GLY A 490 -24.45 6.61 -15.64
CA GLY A 490 -24.99 6.98 -16.95
C GLY A 490 -26.11 6.10 -17.51
N SER A 491 -26.53 6.43 -18.73
CA SER A 491 -27.71 5.94 -19.43
C SER A 491 -27.69 4.47 -19.91
N GLY A 492 -26.92 3.61 -19.23
CA GLY A 492 -26.52 2.27 -19.67
C GLY A 492 -26.76 1.16 -18.66
N LEU A 493 -27.62 1.35 -17.66
CA LEU A 493 -28.25 0.25 -16.90
C LEU A 493 -29.16 -0.53 -17.86
N ALA A 494 -28.53 -1.33 -18.72
CA ALA A 494 -29.21 -2.03 -19.79
C ALA A 494 -30.01 -3.20 -19.21
N LEU A 495 -31.31 -2.97 -19.02
CA LEU A 495 -32.39 -3.77 -19.59
C LEU A 495 -33.62 -2.87 -19.79
N TYR A 496 -33.86 -2.48 -21.05
CA TYR A 496 -35.03 -1.77 -21.61
C TYR A 496 -35.30 -0.29 -21.25
N LYS A 497 -34.72 0.61 -22.05
CA LYS A 497 -35.39 1.52 -23.02
C LYS A 497 -34.45 2.71 -23.23
N LYS A 498 -34.15 3.01 -24.50
CA LYS A 498 -33.28 4.10 -24.94
C LYS A 498 -33.64 5.39 -24.18
N LEU A 499 -32.77 5.84 -23.28
CA LEU A 499 -32.91 7.11 -22.56
C LEU A 499 -32.71 8.24 -23.57
N GLY A 500 -33.82 8.77 -24.08
CA GLY A 500 -33.87 10.13 -24.59
C GLY A 500 -34.19 11.09 -23.43
N PRO A 501 -34.17 12.42 -23.65
CA PRO A 501 -34.76 13.36 -22.71
C PRO A 501 -36.19 12.92 -22.36
N GLY A 502 -36.63 13.19 -21.12
CA GLY A 502 -38.05 13.12 -20.78
C GLY A 502 -38.89 13.97 -21.75
N PRO A 503 -40.23 13.81 -21.80
CA PRO A 503 -41.12 14.64 -22.63
C PRO A 503 -40.94 16.16 -22.43
N ASP A 504 -40.27 16.54 -21.36
CA ASP A 504 -40.01 17.85 -20.78
C ASP A 504 -38.51 18.20 -20.63
N GLY A 505 -37.58 17.33 -21.03
CA GLY A 505 -36.13 17.62 -21.03
C GLY A 505 -35.37 17.33 -19.72
N THR A 506 -35.94 16.55 -18.80
CA THR A 506 -35.37 16.21 -17.48
C THR A 506 -34.46 14.95 -17.50
N ASN A 507 -33.63 14.80 -16.46
CA ASN A 507 -32.56 13.79 -16.34
C ASN A 507 -32.98 12.57 -15.50
N LYS A 508 -32.95 11.34 -16.05
CA LYS A 508 -33.16 10.11 -15.26
C LYS A 508 -31.85 9.57 -14.66
N LEU A 509 -31.83 9.25 -13.36
CA LEU A 509 -30.62 8.80 -12.67
C LEU A 509 -30.39 7.27 -12.61
N PHE A 510 -31.42 6.42 -12.64
CA PHE A 510 -31.26 4.94 -12.52
C PHE A 510 -32.37 4.14 -13.20
N MET A 511 -32.07 2.87 -13.51
CA MET A 511 -33.08 1.80 -13.71
C MET A 511 -32.74 0.62 -12.79
N PRO A 512 -33.69 0.10 -11.99
CA PRO A 512 -33.39 -1.00 -11.08
C PRO A 512 -33.12 -2.31 -11.83
N GLN A 513 -32.35 -3.20 -11.20
CA GLN A 513 -32.26 -4.61 -11.59
C GLN A 513 -33.65 -5.26 -11.47
N SER A 514 -33.93 -6.34 -12.21
CA SER A 514 -35.23 -7.04 -12.32
C SER A 514 -35.94 -7.38 -10.99
N ASP A 515 -35.22 -7.31 -9.88
CA ASP A 515 -35.54 -7.76 -8.53
C ASP A 515 -35.71 -6.59 -7.53
N LEU A 516 -35.47 -5.34 -7.95
CA LEU A 516 -35.85 -4.12 -7.22
C LEU A 516 -36.98 -3.42 -7.99
N LYS A 517 -38.13 -3.25 -7.36
CA LYS A 517 -39.25 -2.52 -7.98
C LYS A 517 -39.07 -1.01 -7.78
N PRO A 518 -39.59 -0.15 -8.67
CA PRO A 518 -39.66 1.32 -8.51
C PRO A 518 -40.00 1.85 -7.10
N ASN A 519 -40.87 1.14 -6.39
CA ASN A 519 -41.36 1.47 -5.05
C ASN A 519 -40.88 0.45 -3.99
N ASP A 520 -39.72 -0.15 -4.20
CA ASP A 520 -39.16 -1.05 -3.21
C ASP A 520 -38.82 -0.26 -1.93
N PRO A 521 -39.35 -0.65 -0.76
CA PRO A 521 -39.11 0.08 0.48
C PRO A 521 -37.63 0.12 0.88
N ARG A 522 -36.78 -0.69 0.23
CA ARG A 522 -35.34 -0.71 0.43
C ARG A 522 -34.57 0.31 -0.41
N THR A 523 -35.22 1.01 -1.35
CA THR A 523 -34.60 2.07 -2.17
C THR A 523 -35.28 3.40 -1.90
N ARG A 524 -34.52 4.45 -1.61
CA ARG A 524 -35.06 5.79 -1.31
C ARG A 524 -34.23 6.86 -1.99
N ALA A 525 -34.91 7.84 -2.57
CA ALA A 525 -34.29 9.00 -3.19
C ALA A 525 -34.92 10.27 -2.62
N PHE A 526 -34.08 11.23 -2.23
CA PHE A 526 -34.52 12.53 -1.73
C PHE A 526 -33.95 13.64 -2.61
N ILE A 527 -34.84 14.38 -3.26
CA ILE A 527 -34.50 15.56 -4.07
C ILE A 527 -35.02 16.79 -3.33
N ASN A 528 -34.11 17.69 -2.93
CA ASN A 528 -34.43 18.87 -2.13
C ASN A 528 -35.32 18.59 -0.90
N GLY A 529 -35.13 17.44 -0.23
CA GLY A 529 -35.86 17.07 0.98
C GLY A 529 -37.21 16.39 0.76
N LYS A 530 -37.65 16.26 -0.49
CA LYS A 530 -38.82 15.47 -0.85
C LYS A 530 -38.40 14.06 -1.25
N GLU A 531 -39.02 13.06 -0.63
CA GLU A 531 -38.89 11.67 -1.08
C GLU A 531 -39.57 11.51 -2.45
N VAL A 532 -38.85 10.90 -3.39
CA VAL A 532 -39.33 10.57 -4.73
C VAL A 532 -39.13 9.08 -4.97
N ALA A 533 -39.97 8.49 -5.83
CA ALA A 533 -39.75 7.12 -6.29
C ALA A 533 -38.38 7.02 -6.97
N PHE A 534 -37.72 5.88 -6.81
CA PHE A 534 -36.32 5.74 -7.19
C PHE A 534 -36.12 5.83 -8.72
N ASP A 535 -37.12 5.44 -9.51
CA ASP A 535 -37.17 5.53 -10.98
C ASP A 535 -37.65 6.90 -11.52
N ASP A 536 -38.29 7.69 -10.65
CA ASP A 536 -38.73 9.08 -10.90
C ASP A 536 -37.76 10.10 -10.29
N ALA A 537 -36.59 9.66 -9.81
CA ALA A 537 -35.55 10.54 -9.30
C ALA A 537 -34.92 11.35 -10.44
N GLU A 538 -35.60 12.44 -10.81
CA GLU A 538 -35.16 13.41 -11.82
C GLU A 538 -34.81 14.72 -11.12
N ALA A 539 -33.53 15.07 -11.08
CA ALA A 539 -33.06 16.32 -10.49
C ALA A 539 -32.66 17.32 -11.59
N PRO A 540 -33.24 18.53 -11.60
CA PRO A 540 -32.76 19.67 -12.37
C PRO A 540 -31.26 19.94 -12.16
N MET A 541 -30.61 20.50 -13.18
CA MET A 541 -29.19 20.87 -13.12
C MET A 541 -28.88 21.70 -11.86
N GLY A 542 -27.83 21.33 -11.13
CA GLY A 542 -27.42 22.02 -9.91
C GLY A 542 -28.17 21.59 -8.65
N GLN A 543 -29.20 20.75 -8.75
CA GLN A 543 -29.85 20.14 -7.60
C GLN A 543 -29.09 18.90 -7.13
N TYR A 544 -29.20 18.62 -5.83
CA TYR A 544 -28.50 17.53 -5.18
C TYR A 544 -29.49 16.50 -4.63
N ILE A 545 -29.02 15.26 -4.54
CA ILE A 545 -29.84 14.10 -4.21
C ILE A 545 -29.14 13.31 -3.11
N ILE A 546 -29.90 12.92 -2.08
CA ILE A 546 -29.50 11.81 -1.20
C ILE A 546 -30.14 10.55 -1.76
N LEU A 547 -29.32 9.56 -2.07
CA LEU A 547 -29.73 8.26 -2.58
C LEU A 547 -29.35 7.18 -1.59
N THR A 548 -30.29 6.35 -1.17
CA THR A 548 -30.05 5.20 -0.29
C THR A 548 -30.59 3.93 -0.92
N ILE A 549 -29.78 2.87 -0.87
CA ILE A 549 -30.13 1.54 -1.35
C ILE A 549 -29.78 0.52 -0.26
N GLU A 550 -30.74 -0.32 0.12
CA GLU A 550 -30.64 -1.40 1.11
C GLU A 550 -31.04 -2.75 0.47
N GLY A 551 -30.41 -3.88 0.85
CA GLY A 551 -30.90 -5.18 0.39
C GLY A 551 -30.07 -6.42 0.80
N PRO A 552 -30.73 -7.57 1.10
CA PRO A 552 -30.06 -8.80 1.53
C PRO A 552 -29.30 -9.53 0.42
N GLN A 553 -29.48 -9.14 -0.84
CA GLN A 553 -28.76 -9.70 -1.98
C GLN A 553 -28.18 -8.57 -2.81
N GLY A 554 -26.85 -8.43 -2.78
CA GLY A 554 -26.06 -7.86 -3.88
C GLY A 554 -26.61 -6.61 -4.56
N ALA A 555 -27.18 -5.66 -3.81
CA ALA A 555 -27.53 -4.34 -4.33
C ALA A 555 -26.23 -3.58 -4.63
N SER A 556 -25.54 -4.02 -5.67
CA SER A 556 -24.54 -3.22 -6.34
C SER A 556 -25.29 -2.04 -6.93
N ILE A 557 -24.77 -0.83 -6.77
CA ILE A 557 -25.09 0.21 -7.75
C ILE A 557 -24.52 -0.33 -9.07
N LEU A 558 -25.29 -1.16 -9.78
CA LEU A 558 -24.89 -1.82 -11.01
C LEU A 558 -24.46 -0.73 -11.99
N GLY A 559 -23.16 -0.63 -12.16
CA GLY A 559 -22.54 0.61 -12.55
C GLY A 559 -21.17 0.63 -11.94
N LEU A 560 -21.07 0.94 -10.64
CA LEU A 560 -19.81 0.95 -9.90
C LEU A 560 -19.09 -0.38 -10.08
N ASN A 561 -18.03 -0.36 -10.90
CA ASN A 561 -17.16 -1.51 -11.06
C ASN A 561 -16.60 -1.83 -9.68
N GLU A 562 -16.51 -3.12 -9.33
CA GLU A 562 -15.99 -3.60 -8.05
C GLU A 562 -14.61 -3.03 -7.69
N HIS A 563 -13.94 -2.32 -8.60
CA HIS A 563 -12.64 -1.71 -8.39
C HIS A 563 -12.61 -0.17 -8.57
N TYR A 564 -13.68 0.48 -9.06
CA TYR A 564 -13.66 1.92 -9.40
C TYR A 564 -15.00 2.64 -9.14
N LEU A 565 -14.94 3.91 -8.73
CA LEU A 565 -15.95 4.95 -8.97
C LEU A 565 -16.02 5.28 -10.47
N ARG A 566 -16.54 4.34 -11.27
CA ARG A 566 -16.88 4.42 -12.71
C ARG A 566 -18.11 3.55 -12.95
N TYR A 567 -18.86 3.74 -14.04
CA TYR A 567 -20.01 2.86 -14.32
C TYR A 567 -19.77 1.86 -15.48
N THR A 568 -20.36 0.66 -15.39
CA THR A 568 -20.27 -0.43 -16.37
C THR A 568 -21.54 -0.47 -17.22
N ARG A 569 -21.41 -0.64 -18.54
CA ARG A 569 -22.57 -0.71 -19.45
C ARG A 569 -23.13 -2.13 -19.52
N GLY A 570 -24.04 -2.45 -18.59
CA GLY A 570 -24.83 -3.69 -18.61
C GLY A 570 -24.06 -4.97 -18.22
N PRO A 571 -24.77 -6.09 -17.99
CA PRO A 571 -24.16 -7.37 -17.67
C PRO A 571 -23.66 -8.07 -18.95
N GLY A 572 -22.35 -8.18 -19.13
CA GLY A 572 -21.74 -9.06 -20.14
C GLY A 572 -20.71 -8.42 -21.07
N ASP A 573 -20.53 -7.10 -21.04
CA ASP A 573 -19.48 -6.41 -21.81
C ASP A 573 -18.50 -5.67 -20.87
N PRO A 574 -17.46 -6.35 -20.36
CA PRO A 574 -16.46 -5.74 -19.49
C PRO A 574 -15.60 -4.68 -20.19
N GLU A 575 -15.72 -4.49 -21.51
CA GLU A 575 -14.85 -3.61 -22.30
C GLU A 575 -15.42 -2.20 -22.51
N THR A 576 -16.73 -1.97 -22.33
CA THR A 576 -17.35 -0.63 -22.47
C THR A 576 -17.58 0.06 -21.12
N LEU A 577 -16.50 0.49 -20.48
CA LEU A 577 -16.55 1.34 -19.27
C LEU A 577 -17.00 2.76 -19.62
N SER A 578 -17.83 3.36 -18.77
CA SER A 578 -18.24 4.76 -18.87
C SER A 578 -17.95 5.53 -17.57
N TYR A 579 -17.78 6.85 -17.66
CA TYR A 579 -17.29 7.68 -16.56
C TYR A 579 -18.42 8.43 -15.87
N LEU A 580 -18.28 8.65 -14.56
CA LEU A 580 -19.24 9.46 -13.80
C LEU A 580 -19.22 10.91 -14.31
N ASP A 581 -20.38 11.55 -14.43
CA ASP A 581 -20.53 12.95 -14.85
C ASP A 581 -21.33 13.71 -13.79
N GLY A 582 -20.63 14.28 -12.81
CA GLY A 582 -21.28 14.92 -11.67
C GLY A 582 -20.37 15.10 -10.46
N GLU A 583 -20.94 15.67 -9.41
CA GLU A 583 -20.28 15.90 -8.12
C GLU A 583 -20.76 14.88 -7.09
N ILE A 584 -19.83 14.30 -6.32
CA ILE A 584 -20.13 13.44 -5.18
C ILE A 584 -19.57 14.11 -3.92
N ALA A 585 -20.43 14.45 -2.97
CA ALA A 585 -20.00 15.01 -1.68
C ALA A 585 -19.71 13.92 -0.65
N GLU A 586 -20.53 12.86 -0.59
CA GLU A 586 -20.31 11.71 0.29
C GLU A 586 -20.74 10.39 -0.33
N PHE A 587 -20.02 9.32 0.03
CA PHE A 587 -20.35 7.94 -0.25
C PHE A 587 -20.17 7.12 1.03
N VAL A 588 -21.24 6.48 1.51
CA VAL A 588 -21.24 5.66 2.73
C VAL A 588 -21.73 4.26 2.38
N SER A 589 -21.04 3.22 2.83
CA SER A 589 -21.42 1.83 2.58
C SER A 589 -21.20 0.94 3.80
N TRP A 590 -22.02 -0.12 3.93
CA TRP A 590 -21.96 -1.09 5.04
C TRP A 590 -21.96 -2.55 4.56
N GLY A 591 -21.36 -3.43 5.37
CA GLY A 591 -21.05 -4.82 5.01
C GLY A 591 -22.24 -5.79 4.95
N ARG A 592 -22.02 -6.98 4.36
CA ARG A 592 -23.03 -8.06 4.19
C ARG A 592 -23.41 -8.82 5.46
N THR A 593 -22.60 -8.74 6.52
CA THR A 593 -22.99 -9.29 7.82
C THR A 593 -24.15 -8.47 8.34
N ALA A 594 -25.32 -9.10 8.48
CA ALA A 594 -26.61 -8.48 8.74
C ALA A 594 -26.49 -7.24 9.65
N PRO A 595 -27.07 -6.09 9.25
CA PRO A 595 -27.17 -4.97 10.17
C PRO A 595 -27.93 -5.49 11.40
N LYS A 596 -27.26 -5.54 12.56
CA LYS A 596 -27.96 -5.75 13.83
C LYS A 596 -28.93 -4.60 14.12
N ASP A 597 -28.75 -3.45 13.45
CA ASP A 597 -29.64 -2.31 13.45
C ASP A 597 -30.26 -2.07 12.07
N ALA A 598 -31.54 -2.43 11.90
CA ALA A 598 -32.34 -2.20 10.69
C ALA A 598 -32.57 -0.70 10.34
N ASN A 599 -31.80 0.22 10.93
CA ASN A 599 -31.96 1.67 10.80
C ASN A 599 -30.65 2.41 10.42
N GLN A 600 -29.58 1.70 10.05
CA GLN A 600 -28.30 2.37 9.71
C GLN A 600 -28.45 3.36 8.55
N GLY A 601 -29.15 3.00 7.46
CA GLY A 601 -29.44 3.92 6.36
C GLY A 601 -30.15 5.18 6.85
N ARG A 602 -31.17 5.03 7.71
CA ARG A 602 -31.91 6.15 8.33
C ARG A 602 -31.03 7.08 9.15
N VAL A 603 -30.09 6.54 9.92
CA VAL A 603 -29.15 7.36 10.70
C VAL A 603 -28.22 8.15 9.77
N VAL A 604 -27.72 7.50 8.72
CA VAL A 604 -26.88 8.18 7.70
C VAL A 604 -27.66 9.27 6.98
N GLU A 605 -28.89 8.99 6.57
CA GLU A 605 -29.75 9.95 5.88
C GLU A 605 -30.10 11.15 6.76
N ALA A 606 -30.47 10.93 8.03
CA ALA A 606 -30.74 12.01 8.96
C ALA A 606 -29.49 12.89 9.20
N TYR A 607 -28.31 12.27 9.32
CA TYR A 607 -27.04 12.98 9.43
C TYR A 607 -26.74 13.82 8.18
N LEU A 608 -26.79 13.21 6.99
CA LEU A 608 -26.52 13.89 5.73
C LEU A 608 -27.55 14.99 5.47
N ALA A 609 -28.82 14.72 5.79
CA ALA A 609 -29.87 15.71 5.66
C ALA A 609 -29.60 16.92 6.54
N LYS A 610 -29.29 16.72 7.83
CA LYS A 610 -28.87 17.82 8.72
C LYS A 610 -27.64 18.56 8.17
N LYS A 611 -26.60 17.82 7.74
CA LYS A 611 -25.33 18.37 7.29
C LYS A 611 -25.45 19.22 6.04
N TYR A 612 -26.24 18.77 5.08
CA TYR A 612 -26.50 19.48 3.82
C TYR A 612 -27.75 20.36 3.90
N GLY A 613 -28.33 20.61 5.09
CA GLY A 613 -29.48 21.52 5.24
C GLY A 613 -30.76 21.05 4.53
N ILE A 614 -30.96 19.75 4.45
CA ILE A 614 -32.11 19.08 3.84
C ILE A 614 -33.09 18.71 4.95
N THR A 615 -34.33 19.17 4.83
CA THR A 615 -35.42 18.68 5.67
C THR A 615 -36.02 17.45 4.99
N LEU A 616 -35.82 16.26 5.56
CA LEU A 616 -36.54 15.07 5.11
C LEU A 616 -37.99 15.21 5.60
N ALA A 617 -38.97 15.13 4.71
CA ALA A 617 -40.37 15.00 5.13
C ALA A 617 -40.51 13.75 6.02
N GLU A 618 -41.18 13.87 7.17
CA GLU A 618 -41.35 12.74 8.11
C GLU A 618 -42.04 11.57 7.41
N THR A 619 -41.27 10.52 7.08
CA THR A 619 -41.86 9.19 6.88
C THR A 619 -42.28 8.72 8.26
N SER A 620 -43.59 8.56 8.47
CA SER A 620 -44.18 8.02 9.70
C SER A 620 -43.32 6.91 10.31
N ALA A 621 -42.88 7.10 11.55
CA ALA A 621 -42.10 6.13 12.30
C ALA A 621 -42.80 4.74 12.27
N PRO A 622 -42.04 3.62 12.21
CA PRO A 622 -42.65 2.31 12.35
C PRO A 622 -43.36 2.25 13.70
N ALA A 623 -44.64 1.86 13.68
CA ALA A 623 -45.47 1.72 14.85
C ALA A 623 -44.71 0.91 15.91
N THR A 624 -44.46 1.53 17.06
CA THR A 624 -44.04 0.84 18.27
C THR A 624 -45.04 -0.28 18.53
N THR A 625 -44.63 -1.53 18.29
CA THR A 625 -45.31 -2.70 18.81
C THR A 625 -45.17 -2.67 20.32
N THR A 626 -46.11 -2.04 21.00
CA THR A 626 -46.38 -2.27 22.40
C THR A 626 -46.76 -3.73 22.56
N SER A 627 -45.94 -4.46 23.31
CA SER A 627 -46.23 -5.82 23.78
C SER A 627 -47.60 -5.82 24.47
N GLN A 628 -48.55 -6.60 23.94
CA GLN A 628 -49.73 -6.95 24.72
C GLN A 628 -49.31 -7.79 25.93
N PRO A 629 -49.84 -7.50 27.14
CA PRO A 629 -49.62 -8.36 28.29
C PRO A 629 -50.41 -9.66 28.10
N SER A 630 -49.76 -10.79 28.37
CA SER A 630 -50.39 -12.10 28.45
C SER A 630 -51.52 -12.07 29.48
N LYS A 631 -52.73 -12.45 29.07
CA LYS A 631 -53.85 -12.74 29.97
C LYS A 631 -53.61 -14.05 30.73
N PRO A 632 -54.18 -14.18 31.95
CA PRO A 632 -53.74 -15.11 32.99
C PRO A 632 -53.90 -16.59 32.66
#